data_AF-A0A523CDZ8-F1
#
_entry.id   AF-A0A523CDZ8-F1
#
_cell.length_a   1.000
_cell.length_b   1.000
_cell.length_c   1.000
_cell.angle_alpha   90.00
_cell.angle_beta   90.00
_cell.angle_gamma   90.00
#
_symmetry.space_group_name_H-M   'P 1'
#
loop_
_entity.id
_entity.type
_entity.pdbx_description
1 polymer ?
#
loop_
_entity_poly.entity_id
_entity_poly.type
_entity_poly.pdbx_seq_one_letter_code
_entity_poly.pdbx_strand_id
1 'polypeptide(L)'
;MKVKNCMQKDLITIGKDALLQEAGALMKKHSIRHLPVVEDEQLVGFITESDLRQYSFPSREKDIHVHEVMVLNPITVNINASIEKAARLIHDYKIGGLPVLDKKKLVGIITAIDLLSAFINMMGLLRDSSRLDVLVGKVGGVEDVTRIIKAHGCEIISVATESHSSRRKLYCFRLEKGELDKAIDALEDAGHKVVSVVD
;
A
#
# COMPACT_ATOMS: atom_id res chain seq x y z
N MET A 1 -1.00 -11.33 -0.13
CA MET A 1 0.46 -11.15 -0.34
C MET A 1 1.13 -10.89 1.02
N LYS A 2 2.41 -11.26 1.22
CA LYS A 2 3.12 -11.04 2.49
C LYS A 2 4.03 -9.81 2.45
N VAL A 3 4.25 -9.17 3.60
CA VAL A 3 5.13 -8.00 3.77
C VAL A 3 6.53 -8.23 3.17
N LYS A 4 7.13 -9.41 3.42
CA LYS A 4 8.47 -9.75 2.90
C LYS A 4 8.64 -9.70 1.38
N ASN A 5 7.53 -9.73 0.63
CA ASN A 5 7.54 -9.67 -0.83
C ASN A 5 7.52 -8.23 -1.35
N CYS A 6 7.25 -7.24 -0.50
CA CYS A 6 7.08 -5.83 -0.87
C CYS A 6 8.00 -4.87 -0.09
N MET A 7 8.52 -5.29 1.06
CA MET A 7 9.38 -4.45 1.90
C MET A 7 10.75 -4.18 1.25
N GLN A 8 11.35 -3.06 1.61
CA GLN A 8 12.75 -2.77 1.34
C GLN A 8 13.64 -3.58 2.29
N LYS A 9 14.68 -4.23 1.73
CA LYS A 9 15.61 -5.11 2.46
C LYS A 9 16.98 -4.47 2.68
N ASP A 10 17.38 -3.57 1.79
CA ASP A 10 18.63 -2.81 1.92
C ASP A 10 18.40 -1.66 2.90
N LEU A 11 18.64 -1.98 4.18
CA LEU A 11 18.37 -1.09 5.28
C LEU A 11 19.41 0.02 5.37
N ILE A 12 18.96 1.26 5.29
CA ILE A 12 19.72 2.41 5.78
C ILE A 12 19.26 2.69 7.20
N THR A 13 20.16 2.54 8.17
CA THR A 13 19.90 2.74 9.59
C THR A 13 20.80 3.83 10.16
N ILE A 14 20.46 4.31 11.35
CA ILE A 14 21.28 5.29 12.08
C ILE A 14 21.42 4.90 13.55
N GLY A 15 22.55 5.24 14.17
CA GLY A 15 22.74 5.06 15.61
C GLY A 15 21.96 6.09 16.43
N LYS A 16 21.54 5.73 17.64
CA LYS A 16 20.77 6.63 18.52
C LYS A 16 21.55 7.90 18.95
N ASP A 17 22.88 7.79 19.05
CA ASP A 17 23.78 8.87 19.46
C ASP A 17 24.30 9.69 18.26
N ALA A 18 23.86 9.38 17.04
CA ALA A 18 24.16 10.19 15.86
C ALA A 18 23.49 11.56 15.96
N LEU A 19 24.02 12.54 15.24
CA LEU A 19 23.43 13.88 15.19
C LEU A 19 22.22 13.92 14.25
N LEU A 20 21.25 14.77 14.55
CA LEU A 20 20.05 14.95 13.74
C LEU A 20 20.36 15.37 12.30
N GLN A 21 21.42 16.17 12.12
CA GLN A 21 21.92 16.56 10.80
C GLN A 21 22.40 15.36 9.96
N GLU A 22 23.00 14.36 10.59
CA GLU A 22 23.44 13.13 9.92
C GLU A 22 22.24 12.31 9.44
N ALA A 23 21.17 12.25 10.24
CA ALA A 23 19.90 11.65 9.84
C ALA A 23 19.34 12.32 8.58
N GLY A 24 19.28 13.67 8.58
CA GLY A 24 18.84 14.45 7.43
C GLY A 24 19.73 14.24 6.19
N ALA A 25 21.04 14.17 6.37
CA ALA A 25 21.99 13.90 5.30
C ALA A 25 21.80 12.50 4.69
N LEU A 26 21.59 11.47 5.52
CA LEU A 26 21.29 10.11 5.06
C LEU A 26 19.96 10.05 4.29
N MET A 27 18.91 10.67 4.82
CA MET A 27 17.60 10.76 4.15
C MET A 27 17.73 11.39 2.77
N LYS A 28 18.42 12.53 2.67
CA LYS A 28 18.66 13.22 1.39
C LYS A 28 19.49 12.39 0.43
N LYS A 29 20.60 11.82 0.91
CA LYS A 29 21.53 11.03 0.09
C LYS A 29 20.86 9.81 -0.52
N HIS A 30 20.03 9.11 0.26
CA HIS A 30 19.37 7.89 -0.16
C HIS A 30 17.95 8.10 -0.70
N SER A 31 17.46 9.36 -0.74
CA SER A 31 16.09 9.71 -1.15
C SER A 31 15.01 8.93 -0.38
N ILE A 32 15.23 8.78 0.92
CA ILE A 32 14.32 8.10 1.85
C ILE A 32 13.81 9.08 2.91
N ARG A 33 12.65 8.77 3.50
CA ARG A 33 12.00 9.63 4.51
C ARG A 33 11.88 9.00 5.89
N HIS A 34 12.38 7.78 6.04
CA HIS A 34 12.27 7.00 7.27
C HIS A 34 13.61 6.32 7.54
N LEU A 35 14.07 6.40 8.79
CA LEU A 35 15.29 5.76 9.26
C LEU A 35 14.99 4.96 10.53
N PRO A 36 15.22 3.64 10.52
CA PRO A 36 15.32 2.86 11.73
C PRO A 36 16.53 3.29 12.54
N VAL A 37 16.30 3.54 13.81
CA VAL A 37 17.35 3.83 14.78
C VAL A 37 17.73 2.53 15.47
N VAL A 38 19.02 2.22 15.45
CA VAL A 38 19.55 0.95 15.96
C VAL A 38 20.63 1.16 17.02
N GLU A 39 20.72 0.21 17.94
CA GLU A 39 21.80 0.04 18.91
C GLU A 39 22.14 -1.45 18.94
N ASP A 40 23.40 -1.82 18.75
CA ASP A 40 23.85 -3.23 18.68
C ASP A 40 22.98 -4.11 17.75
N GLU A 41 22.67 -3.59 16.56
CA GLU A 41 21.78 -4.20 15.55
C GLU A 41 20.31 -4.41 15.97
N GLN A 42 19.91 -3.96 17.16
CA GLN A 42 18.52 -3.97 17.62
C GLN A 42 17.83 -2.66 17.26
N LEU A 43 16.57 -2.76 16.83
CA LEU A 43 15.72 -1.59 16.62
C LEU A 43 15.37 -0.95 17.98
N VAL A 44 15.81 0.29 18.18
CA VAL A 44 15.53 1.07 19.41
C VAL A 44 14.63 2.28 19.16
N GLY A 45 14.49 2.70 17.90
CA GLY A 45 13.60 3.79 17.54
C GLY A 45 13.36 3.91 16.05
N PHE A 46 12.58 4.91 15.67
CA PHE A 46 12.29 5.24 14.28
C PHE A 46 12.20 6.75 14.15
N ILE A 47 12.86 7.30 13.14
CA ILE A 47 12.84 8.74 12.86
C ILE A 47 12.46 8.99 11.42
N THR A 48 11.64 10.00 11.20
CA THR A 48 11.12 10.38 9.89
C THR A 48 11.53 11.79 9.52
N GLU A 49 11.50 12.11 8.23
CA GLU A 49 11.76 13.46 7.74
C GLU A 49 10.81 14.50 8.38
N SER A 50 9.57 14.10 8.70
CA SER A 50 8.62 14.96 9.41
C SER A 50 9.05 15.27 10.84
N ASP A 51 9.73 14.33 11.50
CA ASP A 51 10.27 14.54 12.84
C ASP A 51 11.42 15.54 12.76
N LEU A 52 12.30 15.43 11.75
CA LEU A 52 13.41 16.37 11.54
C LEU A 52 12.92 17.82 11.35
N ARG A 53 11.86 18.01 10.56
CA ARG A 53 11.34 19.35 10.21
C ARG A 53 10.95 20.19 11.42
N GLN A 54 10.54 19.58 12.54
CA GLN A 54 10.17 20.30 13.76
C GLN A 54 11.38 20.99 14.42
N TYR A 55 12.60 20.54 14.07
CA TYR A 55 13.85 21.01 14.64
C TYR A 55 14.71 21.77 13.62
N SER A 56 14.21 22.03 12.41
CA SER A 56 14.94 22.69 11.31
C SER A 56 15.18 24.19 11.45
N PHE A 57 15.34 24.66 12.68
CA PHE A 57 15.80 26.01 12.95
C PHE A 57 17.34 26.05 12.85
N PRO A 58 17.93 26.94 12.04
CA PRO A 58 19.37 26.98 11.71
C PRO A 58 20.33 27.03 12.92
N SER A 59 19.83 27.46 14.07
CA SER A 59 20.58 27.66 15.31
C SER A 59 20.45 26.52 16.32
N ARG A 60 19.70 25.44 16.03
CA ARG A 60 19.45 24.33 16.98
C ARG A 60 19.82 22.93 16.49
N GLU A 61 20.04 22.72 15.18
CA GLU A 61 20.27 21.37 14.65
C GLU A 61 21.64 20.76 14.98
N LYS A 62 22.64 21.55 15.40
CA LYS A 62 24.04 21.07 15.50
C LYS A 62 24.35 20.20 16.71
N ASP A 63 23.52 20.26 17.74
CA ASP A 63 23.78 19.58 19.03
C ASP A 63 22.65 18.62 19.44
N ILE A 64 21.68 18.36 18.57
CA ILE A 64 20.56 17.45 18.85
C ILE A 64 20.91 16.05 18.38
N HIS A 65 20.84 15.08 19.28
CA HIS A 65 21.00 13.66 18.96
C HIS A 65 19.68 13.03 18.50
N VAL A 66 19.79 11.98 17.68
CA VAL A 66 18.64 11.22 17.16
C VAL A 66 17.74 10.71 18.29
N HIS A 67 18.31 10.23 19.39
CA HIS A 67 17.55 9.69 20.51
C HIS A 67 16.64 10.72 21.21
N GLU A 68 16.91 12.02 21.05
CA GLU A 68 16.10 13.09 21.64
C GLU A 68 14.81 13.35 20.84
N VAL A 69 14.77 12.90 19.58
CA VAL A 69 13.69 13.20 18.62
C VAL A 69 12.98 11.94 18.14
N MET A 70 13.66 10.78 18.13
CA MET A 70 13.10 9.55 17.58
C MET A 70 11.82 9.09 18.30
N VAL A 71 10.96 8.40 17.56
CA VAL A 71 9.86 7.65 18.15
C VAL A 71 10.43 6.39 18.80
N LEU A 72 10.34 6.33 20.12
CA LEU A 72 10.65 5.14 20.91
C LEU A 72 9.59 4.07 20.69
N ASN A 73 10.02 2.81 20.65
CA ASN A 73 9.13 1.65 20.48
C ASN A 73 8.13 1.83 19.32
N PRO A 74 8.62 2.06 18.09
CA PRO A 74 7.76 2.34 16.94
C PRO A 74 6.82 1.16 16.67
N ILE A 75 5.68 1.45 16.04
CA ILE A 75 4.77 0.41 15.56
C ILE A 75 5.49 -0.38 14.48
N THR A 76 5.56 -1.70 14.67
CA THR A 76 6.24 -2.60 13.75
C THR A 76 5.29 -3.62 13.15
N VAL A 77 5.75 -4.31 12.11
CA VAL A 77 5.02 -5.41 11.49
C VAL A 77 5.93 -6.64 11.32
N ASN A 78 5.37 -7.83 11.50
CA ASN A 78 6.11 -9.06 11.29
C ASN A 78 6.34 -9.32 9.78
N ILE A 79 7.50 -9.82 9.41
CA ILE A 79 7.88 -10.16 8.03
C ILE A 79 6.89 -11.08 7.30
N ASN A 80 6.20 -11.97 8.04
CA ASN A 80 5.23 -12.90 7.48
C ASN A 80 3.78 -12.40 7.53
N ALA A 81 3.55 -11.19 8.06
CA ALA A 81 2.24 -10.56 8.05
C ALA A 81 1.75 -10.28 6.62
N SER A 82 0.44 -10.11 6.49
CA SER A 82 -0.19 -9.75 5.23
C SER A 82 0.01 -8.26 4.93
N ILE A 83 0.01 -7.89 3.65
CA ILE A 83 0.11 -6.47 3.23
C ILE A 83 -1.07 -5.65 3.75
N GLU A 84 -2.25 -6.26 3.89
CA GLU A 84 -3.48 -5.63 4.36
C GLU A 84 -3.36 -5.25 5.84
N LYS A 85 -2.65 -6.08 6.64
CA LYS A 85 -2.32 -5.73 8.02
C LYS A 85 -1.38 -4.53 8.07
N ALA A 86 -0.33 -4.50 7.24
CA ALA A 86 0.57 -3.35 7.15
C ALA A 86 -0.18 -2.08 6.71
N ALA A 87 -1.06 -2.19 5.71
CA ALA A 87 -1.90 -1.11 5.23
C ALA A 87 -2.83 -0.54 6.32
N ARG A 88 -3.48 -1.42 7.08
CA ARG A 88 -4.31 -1.00 8.23
C ARG A 88 -3.48 -0.26 9.27
N LEU A 89 -2.31 -0.78 9.66
CA LEU A 89 -1.43 -0.11 10.63
C LEU A 89 -1.02 1.29 10.13
N ILE A 90 -0.57 1.41 8.88
CA ILE A 90 -0.21 2.69 8.26
C ILE A 90 -1.40 3.65 8.24
N HIS A 91 -2.59 3.16 7.87
CA HIS A 91 -3.82 3.96 7.79
C HIS A 91 -4.34 4.41 9.16
N ASP A 92 -4.42 3.49 10.12
CA ASP A 92 -5.08 3.70 11.42
C ASP A 92 -4.22 4.60 12.31
N TYR A 93 -2.90 4.39 12.29
CA TYR A 93 -1.95 5.20 13.07
C TYR A 93 -1.44 6.44 12.33
N LYS A 94 -1.88 6.67 11.08
CA LYS A 94 -1.52 7.84 10.27
C LYS A 94 -0.01 8.03 10.10
N ILE A 95 0.72 6.92 9.92
CA ILE A 95 2.18 6.89 9.76
C ILE A 95 2.58 6.56 8.33
N GLY A 96 3.77 6.99 7.90
CA GLY A 96 4.25 6.81 6.53
C GLY A 96 4.91 5.45 6.24
N GLY A 97 5.30 4.72 7.28
CA GLY A 97 5.99 3.43 7.15
C GLY A 97 6.19 2.72 8.48
N LEU A 98 6.59 1.46 8.38
CA LEU A 98 6.72 0.52 9.49
C LEU A 98 8.08 -0.18 9.40
N PRO A 99 8.85 -0.25 10.49
CA PRO A 99 9.91 -1.23 10.62
C PRO A 99 9.33 -2.65 10.52
N VAL A 100 10.01 -3.51 9.75
CA VAL A 100 9.65 -4.91 9.60
C VAL A 100 10.58 -5.77 10.43
N LEU A 101 10.00 -6.58 11.31
CA LEU A 101 10.74 -7.47 12.19
C LEU A 101 10.55 -8.94 11.82
N ASP A 102 11.62 -9.72 11.90
CA ASP A 102 11.54 -11.18 12.08
C ASP A 102 11.90 -11.52 13.52
N LYS A 103 10.91 -11.96 14.29
CA LYS A 103 10.96 -12.01 15.75
C LYS A 103 11.31 -10.63 16.33
N LYS A 104 12.56 -10.41 16.73
CA LYS A 104 13.10 -9.14 17.25
C LYS A 104 14.08 -8.45 16.30
N LYS A 105 14.55 -9.15 15.28
CA LYS A 105 15.57 -8.62 14.36
C LYS A 105 14.90 -7.70 13.34
N LEU A 106 15.45 -6.51 13.16
CA LEU A 106 15.08 -5.63 12.06
C LEU A 106 15.55 -6.24 10.73
N VAL A 107 14.62 -6.46 9.81
CA VAL A 107 14.86 -7.16 8.53
C VAL A 107 14.37 -6.37 7.32
N GLY A 108 13.68 -5.26 7.52
CA GLY A 108 13.21 -4.42 6.43
C GLY A 108 12.42 -3.21 6.90
N ILE A 109 11.97 -2.41 5.94
CA ILE A 109 11.00 -1.33 6.13
C ILE A 109 9.93 -1.50 5.07
N ILE A 110 8.67 -1.25 5.43
CA ILE A 110 7.58 -1.16 4.46
C ILE A 110 6.86 0.18 4.63
N THR A 111 6.67 0.90 3.53
CA THR A 111 6.09 2.24 3.49
C THR A 111 4.75 2.25 2.77
N ALA A 112 4.02 3.37 2.89
CA ALA A 112 2.79 3.58 2.14
C ALA A 112 3.02 3.51 0.61
N ILE A 113 4.20 3.90 0.11
CA ILE A 113 4.55 3.81 -1.30
C ILE A 113 4.70 2.34 -1.72
N ASP A 114 5.37 1.51 -0.91
CA ASP A 114 5.53 0.08 -1.20
C ASP A 114 4.17 -0.63 -1.26
N LEU A 115 3.24 -0.25 -0.38
CA LEU A 115 1.87 -0.75 -0.39
C LEU A 115 1.10 -0.26 -1.62
N LEU A 116 1.25 1.00 -2.01
CA LEU A 116 0.63 1.53 -3.22
C LEU A 116 1.13 0.77 -4.46
N SER A 117 2.43 0.56 -4.60
CA SER A 117 3.01 -0.23 -5.69
C SER A 117 2.49 -1.68 -5.67
N ALA A 118 2.37 -2.28 -4.49
CA ALA A 118 1.80 -3.61 -4.32
C ALA A 118 0.33 -3.68 -4.80
N PHE A 119 -0.49 -2.66 -4.50
CA PHE A 119 -1.87 -2.58 -4.96
C PHE A 119 -1.99 -2.28 -6.45
N ILE A 120 -1.16 -1.38 -7.00
CA ILE A 120 -1.09 -1.09 -8.44
C ILE A 120 -0.85 -2.39 -9.24
N ASN A 121 0.09 -3.21 -8.78
CA ASN A 121 0.41 -4.49 -9.42
C ASN A 121 -0.72 -5.52 -9.23
N MET A 122 -1.23 -5.67 -8.01
CA MET A 122 -2.31 -6.64 -7.70
C MET A 122 -3.59 -6.32 -8.47
N MET A 123 -3.92 -5.03 -8.60
CA MET A 123 -5.10 -4.56 -9.31
C MET A 123 -4.90 -4.47 -10.81
N GLY A 124 -3.71 -4.78 -11.35
CA GLY A 124 -3.45 -4.76 -12.78
C GLY A 124 -3.47 -3.37 -13.42
N LEU A 125 -3.24 -2.29 -12.67
CA LEU A 125 -3.40 -0.91 -13.16
C LEU A 125 -2.36 -0.48 -14.21
N LEU A 126 -1.26 -1.22 -14.35
CA LEU A 126 -0.21 -0.95 -15.35
C LEU A 126 -0.33 -1.84 -16.59
N ARG A 127 -1.40 -2.64 -16.69
CA ARG A 127 -1.69 -3.47 -17.86
C ARG A 127 -2.62 -2.73 -18.80
N ASP A 128 -2.50 -3.02 -20.09
CA ASP A 128 -3.49 -2.64 -21.09
C ASP A 128 -4.82 -3.34 -20.74
N SER A 129 -5.74 -2.62 -20.10
CA SER A 129 -6.91 -3.20 -19.45
C SER A 129 -8.00 -2.17 -19.21
N SER A 130 -9.25 -2.55 -19.49
CA SER A 130 -10.42 -1.72 -19.22
C SER A 130 -10.99 -1.99 -17.83
N ARG A 131 -11.60 -0.98 -17.22
CA ARG A 131 -12.40 -1.07 -15.99
C ARG A 131 -13.88 -1.03 -16.34
N LEU A 132 -14.64 -1.98 -15.83
CA LEU A 132 -16.07 -2.11 -15.97
C LEU A 132 -16.74 -2.09 -14.60
N ASP A 133 -17.56 -1.08 -14.34
CA ASP A 133 -18.27 -0.93 -13.07
C ASP A 133 -19.72 -1.43 -13.23
N VAL A 134 -20.09 -2.48 -12.48
CA VAL A 134 -21.36 -3.22 -12.63
C VAL A 134 -22.15 -3.22 -11.32
N LEU A 135 -23.36 -2.70 -11.37
CA LEU A 135 -24.36 -2.87 -10.33
C LEU A 135 -25.02 -4.23 -10.48
N VAL A 136 -24.63 -5.17 -9.63
CA VAL A 136 -25.08 -6.56 -9.74
C VAL A 136 -26.57 -6.70 -9.37
N GLY A 137 -27.33 -7.34 -10.27
CA GLY A 137 -28.73 -7.71 -10.08
C GLY A 137 -28.96 -8.67 -8.91
N LYS A 138 -30.22 -8.90 -8.54
CA LYS A 138 -30.59 -9.77 -7.40
C LYS A 138 -30.44 -11.26 -7.73
N VAL A 139 -30.59 -11.63 -9.00
CA VAL A 139 -30.50 -13.01 -9.49
C VAL A 139 -29.09 -13.23 -10.04
N GLY A 140 -28.52 -14.43 -9.86
CA GLY A 140 -27.20 -14.80 -10.37
C GLY A 140 -26.00 -14.20 -9.60
N GLY A 141 -26.13 -12.97 -9.09
CA GLY A 141 -25.10 -12.32 -8.29
C GLY A 141 -23.81 -12.08 -9.08
N VAL A 142 -22.67 -12.06 -8.39
CA VAL A 142 -21.36 -11.82 -9.01
C VAL A 142 -20.93 -12.98 -9.92
N GLU A 143 -21.39 -14.20 -9.62
CA GLU A 143 -21.10 -15.40 -10.42
C GLU A 143 -21.61 -15.25 -11.86
N ASP A 144 -22.84 -14.78 -12.02
CA ASP A 144 -23.42 -14.62 -13.35
C ASP A 144 -22.69 -13.54 -14.18
N VAL A 145 -22.33 -12.44 -13.54
CA VAL A 145 -21.49 -11.40 -14.16
C VAL A 145 -20.15 -11.97 -14.62
N THR A 146 -19.46 -12.74 -13.77
CA THR A 146 -18.17 -13.33 -14.14
C THR A 146 -18.30 -14.34 -15.30
N ARG A 147 -19.40 -15.09 -15.35
CA ARG A 147 -19.70 -16.04 -16.43
C ARG A 147 -19.92 -15.33 -17.76
N ILE A 148 -20.71 -14.25 -17.76
CA ILE A 148 -21.00 -13.45 -18.97
C ILE A 148 -19.73 -12.80 -19.50
N ILE A 149 -18.94 -12.17 -18.62
CA ILE A 149 -17.64 -11.56 -18.99
C ILE A 149 -16.73 -12.60 -19.66
N LYS A 150 -16.60 -13.79 -19.05
CA LYS A 150 -15.75 -14.86 -19.60
C LYS A 150 -16.27 -15.43 -20.93
N ALA A 151 -17.58 -15.52 -21.11
CA ALA A 151 -18.19 -16.00 -22.36
C ALA A 151 -17.86 -15.12 -23.58
N HIS A 152 -17.53 -13.85 -23.34
CA HIS A 152 -17.12 -12.87 -24.36
C HIS A 152 -15.60 -12.69 -24.45
N GLY A 153 -14.83 -13.63 -23.89
CA GLY A 153 -13.38 -13.66 -24.00
C GLY A 153 -12.66 -12.60 -23.18
N CYS A 154 -13.34 -11.92 -22.24
CA CYS A 154 -12.72 -10.98 -21.33
C CYS A 154 -12.11 -11.71 -20.12
N GLU A 155 -10.80 -11.56 -19.93
CA GLU A 155 -10.09 -12.15 -18.79
C GLU A 155 -10.13 -11.20 -17.59
N ILE A 156 -10.60 -11.70 -16.45
CA ILE A 156 -10.74 -10.89 -15.25
C ILE A 156 -9.39 -10.83 -14.52
N ILE A 157 -8.79 -9.63 -14.46
CA ILE A 157 -7.55 -9.38 -13.70
C ILE A 157 -7.87 -9.20 -12.22
N SER A 158 -8.87 -8.39 -11.90
CA SER A 158 -9.25 -8.11 -10.51
C SER A 158 -10.72 -7.72 -10.39
N VAL A 159 -11.28 -7.96 -9.21
CA VAL A 159 -12.64 -7.54 -8.84
C VAL A 159 -12.55 -6.83 -7.49
N ALA A 160 -13.07 -5.61 -7.43
CA ALA A 160 -13.21 -4.84 -6.21
C ALA A 160 -14.68 -4.47 -5.96
N THR A 161 -15.03 -4.17 -4.72
CA THR A 161 -16.36 -3.67 -4.36
C THR A 161 -16.27 -2.25 -3.88
N GLU A 162 -17.11 -1.38 -4.41
CA GLU A 162 -17.29 -0.04 -3.85
C GLU A 162 -18.40 -0.08 -2.79
N SER A 163 -18.11 0.46 -1.61
CA SER A 163 -19.08 0.58 -0.53
C SER A 163 -20.05 1.71 -0.83
N HIS A 164 -21.13 1.38 -1.53
CA HIS A 164 -22.28 2.28 -1.65
C HIS A 164 -23.27 2.07 -0.49
N SER A 165 -23.91 3.15 -0.04
CA SER A 165 -25.00 3.17 0.96
C SER A 165 -26.27 2.42 0.55
N SER A 166 -26.26 1.71 -0.59
CA SER A 166 -27.40 1.05 -1.19
C SER A 166 -27.40 -0.47 -0.94
N ARG A 167 -28.58 -1.09 -0.97
CA ARG A 167 -28.77 -2.54 -0.85
C ARG A 167 -28.14 -3.34 -2.02
N ARG A 168 -27.74 -2.65 -3.11
CA ARG A 168 -27.04 -3.24 -4.26
C ARG A 168 -25.57 -2.84 -4.24
N LYS A 169 -24.69 -3.82 -4.38
CA LYS A 169 -23.24 -3.62 -4.38
C LYS A 169 -22.76 -3.32 -5.80
N LEU A 170 -21.93 -2.28 -5.93
CA LEU A 170 -21.20 -1.96 -7.15
C LEU A 170 -19.90 -2.77 -7.16
N TYR A 171 -19.66 -3.50 -8.23
CA TYR A 171 -18.45 -4.27 -8.45
C TYR A 171 -17.65 -3.64 -9.58
N CYS A 172 -16.38 -3.38 -9.33
CA CYS A 172 -15.44 -2.87 -10.32
C CYS A 172 -14.61 -4.05 -10.82
N PHE A 173 -14.82 -4.42 -12.07
CA PHE A 173 -14.05 -5.46 -12.76
C PHE A 173 -12.96 -4.80 -13.57
N ARG A 174 -11.73 -5.28 -13.45
CA ARG A 174 -10.67 -4.95 -14.41
C ARG A 174 -10.44 -6.13 -15.33
N LEU A 175 -10.48 -5.85 -16.63
CA LEU A 175 -10.53 -6.85 -17.69
C LEU A 175 -9.37 -6.66 -18.67
N GLU A 176 -8.75 -7.76 -19.10
CA GLU A 176 -7.78 -7.77 -20.19
C GLU A 176 -8.39 -8.49 -21.40
N LYS A 177 -8.22 -7.92 -22.60
CA LYS A 177 -8.66 -8.49 -23.90
C LYS A 177 -10.17 -8.80 -23.96
N GLY A 178 -10.68 -9.10 -25.16
CA GLY A 178 -12.05 -9.59 -25.36
C GLY A 178 -13.03 -8.57 -25.97
N GLU A 179 -14.26 -9.03 -26.19
CA GLU A 179 -15.32 -8.26 -26.85
C GLU A 179 -16.16 -7.49 -25.81
N LEU A 180 -15.58 -6.43 -25.25
CA LEU A 180 -16.17 -5.69 -24.11
C LEU A 180 -17.57 -5.16 -24.39
N ASP A 181 -17.82 -4.60 -25.59
CA ASP A 181 -19.15 -4.08 -25.96
C ASP A 181 -20.22 -5.18 -25.92
N LYS A 182 -19.92 -6.37 -26.44
CA LYS A 182 -20.86 -7.50 -26.39
C LYS A 182 -21.07 -8.02 -24.97
N ALA A 183 -20.02 -7.99 -24.14
CA ALA A 183 -20.14 -8.35 -22.73
C ALA A 183 -21.06 -7.37 -21.99
N ILE A 184 -20.98 -6.07 -22.30
CA ILE A 184 -21.85 -5.03 -21.72
C ILE A 184 -23.31 -5.29 -22.10
N ASP A 185 -23.61 -5.51 -23.39
CA ASP A 185 -24.98 -5.79 -23.85
C ASP A 185 -25.56 -7.02 -23.13
N ALA A 186 -24.80 -8.11 -23.05
CA ALA A 186 -25.23 -9.34 -22.40
C ALA A 186 -25.44 -9.18 -20.88
N LEU A 187 -24.67 -8.30 -20.22
CA LEU A 187 -24.85 -8.00 -18.80
C LEU A 187 -26.16 -7.24 -18.55
N GLU A 188 -26.46 -6.23 -19.37
CA GLU A 188 -27.70 -5.46 -19.28
C GLU A 188 -28.94 -6.34 -19.55
N ASP A 189 -28.88 -7.21 -20.57
CA ASP A 189 -29.94 -8.18 -20.88
C ASP A 189 -30.20 -9.17 -19.73
N ALA A 190 -29.14 -9.54 -18.99
CA ALA A 190 -29.23 -10.38 -17.80
C ALA A 190 -29.68 -9.61 -16.54
N GLY A 191 -29.90 -8.30 -16.64
CA GLY A 191 -30.36 -7.45 -15.53
C GLY A 191 -29.25 -6.96 -14.61
N HIS A 192 -28.00 -7.00 -15.06
CA HIS A 192 -26.84 -6.38 -14.40
C HIS A 192 -26.54 -5.05 -15.06
N LYS A 193 -26.71 -3.95 -14.31
CA LYS A 193 -26.55 -2.61 -14.87
C LYS A 193 -25.08 -2.22 -14.91
N VAL A 194 -24.56 -1.86 -16.08
CA VAL A 194 -23.25 -1.25 -16.27
C VAL A 194 -23.35 0.25 -15.97
N VAL A 195 -22.50 0.73 -15.06
CA VAL A 195 -22.52 2.10 -14.57
C VAL A 195 -21.45 2.95 -15.25
N SER A 196 -20.28 2.38 -15.51
CA SER A 196 -19.15 3.08 -16.11
C SER A 196 -18.20 2.11 -16.79
N VAL A 197 -17.55 2.59 -17.85
CA VAL A 197 -16.43 1.95 -18.54
C VAL A 197 -15.29 2.95 -18.59
N VAL A 198 -14.07 2.52 -18.27
CA VAL A 198 -12.85 3.32 -18.36
C VAL A 198 -11.77 2.49 -19.03
N ASP A 199 -11.20 2.98 -20.12
CA ASP A 199 -10.04 2.39 -20.79
C ASP A 199 -8.71 2.89 -20.21
#